data_AF-A0A2L2YEY0-F1
#
_entry.id   AF-A0A2L2YEY0-F1
#
_cell.length_a   1.000
_cell.length_b   1.000
_cell.length_c   1.000
_cell.angle_alpha   90.00
_cell.angle_beta   90.00
_cell.angle_gamma   90.00
#
_symmetry.space_group_name_H-M   'P 1'
#
loop_
_entity.id
_entity.type
_entity.pdbx_description
1 polymer ?
#
loop_
_entity_poly.entity_id
_entity_poly.type
_entity_poly.pdbx_seq_one_letter_code
_entity_poly.pdbx_strand_id
1 'polypeptide(L)'
;IGHKGSIVNSELKNLKEIKNWYNCSGEKYISERYSKIIQDLIPDLKFEEMLPKTCVTCSNPSNLPYIDNISPNIIVAAVGNGSGVMMCEEIGSIAAELSVESTWNSKLSKSLFRAIFRS
;
A
#
# COMPACT_ATOMS: atom_id res chain seq x y z
N ILE A 1 5.37 3.56 7.66
CA ILE A 1 6.04 2.45 6.93
C ILE A 1 5.17 1.20 6.89
N GLY A 2 4.95 0.66 5.69
CA GLY A 2 4.51 -0.71 5.37
C GLY A 2 3.14 -1.24 5.83
N HIS A 3 2.74 -1.05 7.08
CA HIS A 3 1.59 -1.75 7.65
C HIS A 3 0.55 -0.77 8.21
N LYS A 4 -0.71 -0.91 7.78
CA LYS A 4 -1.84 -0.16 8.33
C LYS A 4 -2.00 -0.52 9.81
N GLY A 5 -1.96 0.47 10.69
CA GLY A 5 -2.01 0.25 12.14
C GLY A 5 -0.67 -0.11 12.80
N SER A 6 0.47 0.06 12.11
CA SER A 6 1.79 -0.10 12.74
C SER A 6 2.02 0.88 13.89
N ILE A 7 2.72 0.40 14.92
CA ILE A 7 3.21 1.19 16.08
C ILE A 7 4.21 2.27 15.62
N VAL A 8 4.87 2.06 14.48
CA VAL A 8 5.79 3.02 13.86
C VAL A 8 5.26 3.47 12.51
N ASN A 9 4.90 4.75 12.43
CA ASN A 9 4.59 5.42 11.18
C ASN A 9 5.62 6.50 10.88
N SER A 10 6.86 6.09 10.67
CA SER A 10 7.87 6.96 10.10
C SER A 10 7.49 7.29 8.66
N GLU A 11 7.46 8.58 8.35
CA GLU A 11 7.30 9.12 7.01
C GLU A 11 8.67 9.13 6.31
N LEU A 12 8.72 8.57 5.10
CA LEU A 12 9.91 8.61 4.23
C LEU A 12 9.68 9.72 3.20
N LYS A 13 10.55 10.73 3.18
CA LYS A 13 10.32 11.98 2.46
C LYS A 13 10.92 12.02 1.06
N ASN A 14 11.87 11.15 0.78
CA ASN A 14 12.61 11.17 -0.47
C ASN A 14 13.05 9.77 -0.93
N LEU A 15 13.47 9.68 -2.19
CA LEU A 15 13.90 8.43 -2.81
C LEU A 15 15.08 7.78 -2.10
N LYS A 16 16.00 8.57 -1.52
CA LYS A 16 17.16 8.04 -0.79
C LYS A 16 16.71 7.30 0.46
N GLU A 17 15.80 7.89 1.24
CA GLU A 17 15.19 7.26 2.42
C GLU A 17 14.41 5.99 2.06
N ILE A 18 13.63 6.02 0.97
CA ILE A 18 12.90 4.85 0.49
C ILE A 18 13.85 3.71 0.11
N LYS A 19 14.91 4.01 -0.65
CA LYS A 19 15.93 3.01 -1.02
C LYS A 19 16.64 2.44 0.21
N ASN A 20 17.02 3.31 1.15
CA ASN A 20 17.66 2.88 2.39
C ASN A 20 16.75 1.95 3.20
N TRP A 21 15.45 2.25 3.26
CA TRP A 21 14.47 1.41 3.93
C TRP A 21 14.33 0.03 3.27
N TYR A 22 14.23 -0.04 1.94
CA TYR A 22 14.16 -1.31 1.22
C TYR A 22 15.44 -2.15 1.33
N ASN A 23 16.59 -1.52 1.57
CA ASN A 23 17.88 -2.19 1.70
C ASN A 23 18.23 -2.58 3.15
N CYS A 24 17.36 -2.31 4.13
CA CYS A 24 17.57 -2.73 5.52
C CYS A 24 16.58 -3.83 5.93
N SER A 25 16.88 -4.52 7.03
CA SER A 25 16.02 -5.56 7.61
C SER A 25 14.84 -4.99 8.42
N GLY A 26 14.60 -3.68 8.35
CA GLY A 26 13.63 -2.97 9.17
C GLY A 26 14.10 -2.81 10.62
N GLU A 27 13.14 -2.53 11.49
CA GLU A 27 13.38 -2.30 12.91
C GLU A 27 13.47 -3.62 13.68
N LYS A 28 14.63 -3.90 14.29
CA LYS A 28 14.89 -5.16 14.99
C LYS A 28 13.83 -5.48 16.06
N TYR A 29 13.48 -4.49 16.87
CA TYR A 29 12.49 -4.67 17.94
C TYR A 29 11.09 -4.99 17.42
N ILE A 30 10.73 -4.53 16.22
CA ILE A 30 9.45 -4.86 15.58
C ILE A 30 9.44 -6.33 15.17
N SER A 31 10.53 -6.79 14.56
CA SER A 31 10.69 -8.21 14.20
C SER A 31 10.56 -9.09 15.44
N GLU A 32 11.33 -8.82 16.50
CA GLU A 32 11.31 -9.58 17.76
C GLU A 32 9.93 -9.59 18.42
N ARG A 33 9.22 -8.45 18.41
CA ARG A 33 7.86 -8.36 18.95
C ARG A 33 6.89 -9.24 18.18
N TYR A 34 6.91 -9.19 16.84
CA TYR A 34 6.05 -10.05 16.03
C TYR A 34 6.43 -11.52 16.17
N SER A 35 7.71 -11.87 16.29
CA SER A 35 8.13 -13.24 16.61
C SER A 35 7.49 -13.74 17.89
N LYS A 36 7.55 -12.93 18.95
CA LYS A 36 7.00 -13.28 20.25
C LYS A 36 5.49 -13.50 20.16
N ILE A 37 4.77 -12.61 19.47
CA ILE A 37 3.31 -12.75 19.28
C ILE A 37 2.98 -14.08 18.58
N ILE A 38 3.71 -14.46 17.53
CA ILE A 38 3.44 -15.71 16.83
C ILE A 38 3.78 -16.92 17.71
N GLN A 39 4.87 -16.87 18.49
CA GLN A 39 5.22 -17.94 19.44
C GLN A 39 4.19 -18.08 20.56
N ASP A 40 3.68 -16.97 21.09
CA ASP A 40 2.65 -16.97 22.14
C ASP A 40 1.33 -17.55 21.59
N LEU A 41 1.02 -17.32 20.31
CA LEU A 41 -0.16 -17.87 19.62
C LEU A 41 0.00 -19.36 19.28
N ILE A 42 1.20 -19.81 18.92
CA ILE A 42 1.49 -21.19 18.51
C ILE A 42 2.75 -21.67 19.26
N PRO A 43 2.61 -22.08 20.53
CA PRO A 43 3.77 -22.39 21.39
C PRO A 43 4.69 -23.47 20.85
N ASP A 44 4.15 -24.44 20.10
CA ASP A 44 4.91 -25.56 19.54
C ASP A 44 5.55 -25.25 18.18
N LEU A 45 5.32 -24.05 17.61
CA LEU A 45 5.94 -23.63 16.36
C LEU A 45 7.45 -23.49 16.56
N LYS A 46 8.22 -24.20 15.73
CA LYS A 46 9.68 -24.06 15.65
C LYS A 46 10.02 -23.36 14.35
N PHE A 47 10.45 -22.11 14.44
CA PHE A 47 10.96 -21.39 13.28
C PHE A 47 12.33 -21.94 12.88
N GLU A 48 12.52 -22.30 11.62
CA GLU A 48 13.85 -22.50 11.06
C GLU A 48 14.56 -21.15 10.89
N GLU A 49 13.84 -20.15 10.40
CA GLU A 49 14.34 -18.79 10.22
C GLU A 49 13.19 -17.77 10.29
N MET A 50 13.52 -16.55 10.72
CA MET A 50 12.65 -15.39 10.57
C MET A 50 13.34 -14.32 9.75
N LEU A 51 12.76 -14.00 8.58
CA LEU A 51 13.27 -13.01 7.64
C LEU A 51 12.35 -11.79 7.58
N PRO A 52 12.63 -10.72 8.34
CA PRO A 52 11.86 -9.49 8.22
C PRO A 52 12.08 -8.87 6.83
N LYS A 53 10.99 -8.33 6.26
CA LYS A 53 11.01 -7.60 4.99
C LYS A 53 10.42 -6.22 5.19
N THR A 54 11.07 -5.22 4.61
CA THR A 54 10.62 -3.84 4.63
C THR A 54 9.69 -3.56 3.46
N CYS A 55 8.62 -2.79 3.73
CA CYS A 55 7.65 -2.37 2.73
C CYS A 55 7.31 -0.89 2.95
N VAL A 56 6.94 -0.20 1.87
CA VAL A 56 6.44 1.18 1.89
C VAL A 56 5.02 1.19 1.35
N THR A 57 4.16 1.99 1.97
CA THR A 57 2.84 2.33 1.43
C THR A 57 2.74 3.84 1.30
N CYS A 58 1.93 4.28 0.35
CA CYS A 58 1.47 5.67 0.28
C CYS A 58 0.10 5.77 0.93
N SER A 59 -0.20 6.92 1.53
CA SER A 59 -1.53 7.26 2.03
C SER A 59 -1.98 8.60 1.45
N ASN A 60 -3.29 8.79 1.36
CA ASN A 60 -3.88 10.07 0.98
C ASN A 60 -5.10 10.41 1.87
N PRO A 61 -5.56 11.68 1.89
CA PRO A 61 -6.65 12.11 2.77
C PRO A 61 -8.02 11.47 2.51
N SER A 62 -8.32 11.02 1.29
CA SER A 62 -9.61 10.35 1.00
C SER A 62 -9.63 8.91 1.51
N ASN A 63 -8.45 8.32 1.79
CA ASN A 63 -8.29 6.93 2.20
C ASN A 63 -8.86 5.91 1.20
N LEU A 64 -9.12 6.36 -0.03
CA LEU A 64 -9.51 5.56 -1.19
C LEU A 64 -8.37 5.58 -2.21
N PRO A 65 -8.24 4.55 -3.06
CA PRO A 65 -7.28 4.57 -4.15
C PRO A 65 -7.60 5.70 -5.13
N TYR A 66 -6.59 6.16 -5.86
CA TYR A 66 -6.81 7.03 -7.01
C TYR A 66 -7.04 6.17 -8.25
N ILE A 67 -8.13 6.44 -8.96
CA ILE A 67 -8.49 5.84 -10.25
C ILE A 67 -9.04 6.97 -11.12
N ASP A 68 -8.20 7.57 -11.96
CA ASP A 68 -8.56 8.80 -12.66
C ASP A 68 -7.84 8.99 -14.02
N ASN A 69 -8.47 9.74 -14.92
CA ASN A 69 -7.86 10.22 -16.16
C ASN A 69 -7.20 11.57 -15.87
N ILE A 70 -5.88 11.60 -15.74
CA ILE A 70 -5.15 12.85 -15.41
C ILE A 70 -4.73 13.61 -16.68
N SER A 71 -4.81 12.95 -17.83
CA SER A 71 -4.76 13.52 -19.18
C SER A 71 -5.52 12.61 -20.15
N PRO A 72 -5.73 12.99 -21.42
CA PRO A 72 -6.40 12.14 -22.41
C PRO A 72 -5.78 10.75 -22.58
N ASN A 73 -4.47 10.60 -22.33
CA ASN A 73 -3.73 9.36 -22.57
C ASN A 73 -3.05 8.81 -21.30
N ILE A 74 -3.35 9.38 -20.13
CA ILE A 74 -2.72 8.96 -18.87
C ILE A 74 -3.79 8.70 -17.83
N ILE A 75 -3.82 7.45 -17.37
CA ILE A 75 -4.63 6.99 -16.25
C ILE A 75 -3.73 6.70 -15.07
N VAL A 76 -4.22 7.07 -13.89
CA VAL A 76 -3.60 6.72 -12.63
C VAL A 76 -4.46 5.69 -11.91
N ALA A 77 -3.83 4.62 -11.44
CA ALA A 77 -4.39 3.63 -10.52
C ALA A 77 -3.37 3.45 -9.37
N ALA A 78 -3.49 4.23 -8.30
CA ALA A 78 -2.42 4.38 -7.31
C ALA A 78 -2.94 4.58 -5.87
N VAL A 79 -1.99 4.59 -4.93
CA VAL A 79 -2.21 4.90 -3.50
C VAL A 79 -3.17 3.92 -2.82
N GLY A 80 -2.75 2.67 -2.65
CA GLY A 80 -3.56 1.62 -2.00
C GLY A 80 -3.79 1.78 -0.49
N ASN A 81 -3.33 2.85 0.16
CA ASN A 81 -3.55 3.16 1.58
C ASN A 81 -3.27 1.96 2.53
N GLY A 82 -2.20 1.22 2.26
CA GLY A 82 -1.80 0.03 3.03
C GLY A 82 -2.74 -1.17 2.90
N SER A 83 -3.75 -1.09 2.04
CA SER A 83 -4.78 -2.11 1.81
C SER A 83 -4.92 -2.50 0.33
N GLY A 84 -4.00 -2.03 -0.53
CA GLY A 84 -4.10 -2.17 -1.98
C GLY A 84 -4.21 -3.62 -2.45
N VAL A 85 -3.55 -4.56 -1.77
CA VAL A 85 -3.62 -5.99 -2.09
C VAL A 85 -5.03 -6.57 -1.94
N MET A 86 -5.85 -6.05 -1.02
CA MET A 86 -7.22 -6.54 -0.81
C MET A 86 -8.20 -6.08 -1.90
N MET A 87 -7.83 -5.06 -2.67
CA MET A 87 -8.69 -4.39 -3.65
C MET A 87 -8.08 -4.33 -5.05
N CYS A 88 -6.95 -5.02 -5.28
CA CYS A 88 -6.16 -4.84 -6.50
C CYS A 88 -6.88 -5.34 -7.75
N GLU A 89 -7.68 -6.41 -7.65
CA GLU A 89 -8.47 -6.93 -8.76
C GLU A 89 -9.51 -5.90 -9.24
N GLU A 90 -10.31 -5.38 -8.32
CA GLU A 90 -11.35 -4.39 -8.63
C GLU A 90 -10.74 -3.08 -9.15
N ILE A 91 -9.68 -2.57 -8.52
CA ILE A 91 -8.95 -1.39 -9.01
C ILE A 91 -8.44 -1.64 -10.43
N GLY A 92 -7.84 -2.80 -10.67
CA GLY A 92 -7.27 -3.17 -11.96
C GLY A 92 -8.33 -3.24 -13.05
N SER A 93 -9.48 -3.86 -12.78
CA SER A 93 -10.60 -3.93 -13.72
C SER A 93 -11.12 -2.55 -14.09
N ILE A 94 -11.42 -1.71 -13.08
CA ILE A 94 -11.93 -0.35 -13.31
C ILE A 94 -10.91 0.48 -14.10
N ALA A 95 -9.63 0.41 -13.74
CA ALA A 95 -8.57 1.15 -14.43
C ALA A 95 -8.37 0.68 -15.89
N ALA A 96 -8.45 -0.63 -16.13
CA ALA A 96 -8.34 -1.20 -17.48
C ALA A 96 -9.52 -0.77 -18.36
N GLU A 97 -10.76 -0.88 -17.88
CA GLU A 97 -11.94 -0.43 -18.61
C GLU A 97 -11.90 1.08 -18.88
N LEU A 98 -11.50 1.87 -17.89
CA LEU A 98 -11.32 3.31 -18.06
C LEU A 98 -10.28 3.64 -19.14
N SER A 99 -9.26 2.79 -19.30
CA SER A 99 -8.20 2.97 -20.30
C SER A 99 -8.57 2.61 -21.73
N VAL A 100 -9.45 1.62 -21.91
CA VAL A 100 -9.88 1.18 -23.23
C VAL A 100 -11.08 2.01 -23.69
N GLU A 101 -12.10 2.12 -22.84
CA GLU A 101 -13.40 2.67 -23.22
C GLU A 101 -13.53 4.17 -22.89
N SER A 102 -12.60 4.75 -22.12
CA SER A 102 -12.73 6.09 -21.55
C SER A 102 -13.99 6.31 -20.69
N THR A 103 -14.68 5.23 -20.33
CA THR A 103 -15.91 5.24 -19.53
C THR A 103 -15.68 4.70 -18.14
N TRP A 104 -16.43 5.24 -17.18
CA TRP A 104 -16.45 4.70 -15.82
C TRP A 104 -17.58 3.68 -15.67
N ASN A 105 -17.22 2.42 -15.45
CA ASN A 105 -18.16 1.31 -15.38
C ASN A 105 -18.07 0.60 -14.00
N SER A 106 -18.26 1.39 -12.95
CA SER A 106 -18.44 0.88 -11.59
C SER A 106 -19.71 1.48 -10.98
N LYS A 107 -20.34 0.73 -10.08
CA LYS A 107 -21.50 1.23 -9.29
C LYS A 107 -21.11 2.36 -8.33
N LEU A 108 -19.82 2.47 -8.00
CA LEU A 108 -19.28 3.52 -7.15
C LEU A 108 -19.09 4.80 -7.96
N SER A 109 -19.26 5.97 -7.36
CA SER A 109 -19.03 7.23 -8.08
C SER A 109 -17.55 7.42 -8.41
N LYS A 110 -17.22 7.73 -9.67
CA LYS A 110 -15.86 8.10 -10.11
C LYS A 110 -15.24 9.19 -9.23
N SER A 111 -16.04 10.16 -8.77
CA SER A 111 -15.56 11.30 -7.98
C SER A 111 -14.89 10.89 -6.66
N LEU A 112 -15.20 9.70 -6.13
CA LEU A 112 -14.58 9.16 -4.92
C LEU A 112 -13.10 8.82 -5.10
N PHE A 113 -12.71 8.52 -6.34
CA PHE A 113 -11.37 8.03 -6.70
C PHE A 113 -10.53 9.07 -7.45
N ARG A 114 -11.02 10.31 -7.51
CA ARG A 114 -10.32 11.41 -8.20
C ARG A 114 -8.93 11.63 -7.60
N ALA A 115 -7.93 11.79 -8.46
CA ALA A 115 -6.58 12.12 -8.00
C ALA A 115 -6.52 13.55 -7.45
N ILE A 116 -5.89 13.71 -6.28
CA ILE A 116 -5.66 15.03 -5.66
C ILE A 116 -4.18 15.34 -5.72
N PHE A 117 -3.84 16.44 -6.37
CA PHE A 117 -2.48 16.94 -6.48
C PHE A 117 -2.30 18.08 -5.47
N ARG A 118 -1.21 18.04 -4.70
CA ARG A 118 -0.78 19.20 -3.91
C ARG A 118 0.02 20.11 -4.84
N SER A 119 -0.42 21.37 -4.95
CA SER A 119 0.31 22.47 -5.59
C SER A 119 1.51 22.90 -4.75
#